data_AF-A0A3C0VDI1-F1
#
_entry.id   AF-A0A3C0VDI1-F1
#
_cell.length_a   1.000
_cell.length_b   1.000
_cell.length_c   1.000
_cell.angle_alpha   90.00
_cell.angle_beta   90.00
_cell.angle_gamma   90.00
#
_symmetry.space_group_name_H-M   'P 1'
#
loop_
_entity.id
_entity.type
_entity.pdbx_description
1 polymer ?
#
loop_
_entity_poly.entity_id
_entity_poly.type
_entity_poly.pdbx_seq_one_letter_code
_entity_poly.pdbx_strand_id
1 'polypeptide(L)'
;MRHRPAVPCCLRALARATGRCAAAMDLFVLVSAVFLGACLGSFANVCIWRLPRPGLSPAAPARSRCPRCGVRLAWFDNVPVASWCLLGGACRRCGGRIAFRYTLVEILTAALAAVIAAEFLLPAGGEWDPRWGAFLFWMLVAWGLLVAACIDLELMLLPDEIMLPLLAAAPWFFMLSGCRIGPAQDGLGGELLGAATDALGGGLGLGPKAAAAAAALGGAAAGALCGEWGRRRTAWESRGHFLWSGVPVYVFAAAAGAACAALAAAPGTAARFPGHAGFASLAGAAAGAGITWLIRVLGRHAFAQEAMGFGDVKLMALLGALAGPGGILWTLALASILGSAIGAAKYAFTRQRQLPFGPFLIAGAAAAVLGRRELGMFLEWYKNLLVPA
;
A
#
# COMPACT_ATOMS: atom_id res chain seq x y z
N MET A 1 -11.72 57.19 -2.76
CA MET A 1 -10.32 56.77 -2.64
C MET A 1 -10.09 56.22 -1.23
N ARG A 2 -10.00 54.89 -1.04
CA ARG A 2 -9.70 54.27 0.27
C ARG A 2 -8.19 53.99 0.34
N HIS A 3 -7.49 54.69 1.23
CA HIS A 3 -6.08 54.48 1.55
C HIS A 3 -5.88 53.05 2.09
N ARG A 4 -5.06 52.23 1.41
CA ARG A 4 -4.52 50.99 2.00
C ARG A 4 -3.41 51.38 2.99
N PRO A 5 -3.41 50.90 4.25
CA PRO A 5 -2.34 51.21 5.17
C PRO A 5 -1.01 50.60 4.69
N ALA A 6 0.05 51.41 4.70
CA ALA A 6 1.39 50.98 4.33
C ALA A 6 1.95 50.07 5.43
N VAL A 7 1.99 48.75 5.17
CA VAL A 7 2.66 47.79 6.08
C VAL A 7 4.12 48.23 6.29
N PRO A 8 4.57 48.47 7.55
CA PRO A 8 5.90 48.94 7.87
C PRO A 8 7.00 48.07 7.24
N CYS A 9 8.08 48.70 6.77
CA CYS A 9 9.18 48.00 6.08
C CYS A 9 9.79 46.86 6.92
N CYS A 10 9.85 47.03 8.25
CA CYS A 10 10.29 45.99 9.20
C CYS A 10 9.41 44.74 9.18
N LEU A 11 8.08 44.88 9.10
CA LEU A 11 7.15 43.73 9.05
C LEU A 11 7.27 42.97 7.73
N ARG A 12 7.52 43.67 6.61
CA ARG A 12 7.82 43.01 5.33
C ARG A 12 9.18 42.33 5.34
N ALA A 13 10.18 42.90 6.00
CA ALA A 13 11.50 42.30 6.14
C ALA A 13 11.45 41.05 7.04
N LEU A 14 10.72 41.10 8.16
CA LEU A 14 10.48 39.94 9.02
C LEU A 14 9.71 38.85 8.29
N ALA A 15 8.61 39.18 7.58
CA ALA A 15 7.85 38.21 6.80
C ALA A 15 8.67 37.58 5.66
N ARG A 16 9.58 38.35 5.03
CA ARG A 16 10.51 37.82 4.03
C ARG A 16 11.60 36.96 4.66
N ALA A 17 12.09 37.30 5.86
CA ALA A 17 13.09 36.51 6.57
C ALA A 17 12.49 35.18 7.07
N THR A 18 11.31 35.21 7.69
CA THR A 18 10.58 34.00 8.12
C THR A 18 10.19 33.14 6.92
N GLY A 19 9.74 33.75 5.82
CA GLY A 19 9.45 33.03 4.57
C GLY A 19 10.68 32.38 3.93
N ARG A 20 11.87 32.99 4.01
CA ARG A 20 13.13 32.39 3.54
C ARG A 20 13.61 31.25 4.44
N CYS A 21 13.48 31.38 5.76
CA CYS A 21 13.83 30.31 6.70
C CYS A 21 12.92 29.09 6.53
N ALA A 22 11.61 29.29 6.36
CA ALA A 22 10.66 28.20 6.08
C ALA A 22 10.98 27.51 4.75
N ALA A 23 11.20 28.27 3.67
CA ALA A 23 11.56 27.70 2.37
C ALA A 23 12.89 26.94 2.37
N ALA A 24 13.88 27.38 3.16
CA ALA A 24 15.15 26.68 3.31
C ALA A 24 14.98 25.35 4.07
N MET A 25 14.13 25.32 5.10
CA MET A 25 13.80 24.10 5.84
C MET A 25 13.04 23.10 4.96
N ASP A 26 12.04 23.57 4.22
CA ASP A 26 11.27 22.75 3.27
C ASP A 26 12.17 22.13 2.21
N LEU A 27 13.09 22.91 1.65
CA LEU A 27 14.07 22.42 0.69
C LEU A 27 14.99 21.36 1.31
N PHE A 28 15.49 21.60 2.54
CA PHE A 28 16.35 20.64 3.24
C PHE A 28 15.63 19.31 3.50
N VAL A 29 14.39 19.36 3.98
CA VAL A 29 13.56 18.18 4.23
C VAL A 29 13.30 17.41 2.94
N LEU A 30 12.93 18.12 1.86
CA LEU A 30 12.64 17.49 0.57
C LEU A 30 13.89 16.82 -0.03
N VAL A 31 15.04 17.50 -0.01
CA VAL A 31 16.32 16.95 -0.49
C VAL A 31 16.72 15.73 0.34
N SER A 32 16.55 15.79 1.66
CA SER A 32 16.83 14.66 2.55
C SER A 32 15.92 13.46 2.28
N ALA A 33 14.62 13.70 2.05
CA ALA A 33 13.66 12.66 1.70
C ALA A 33 13.97 12.02 0.34
N VAL A 34 14.32 12.81 -0.68
CA VAL A 34 14.75 12.33 -2.00
C VAL A 34 15.99 11.45 -1.87
N PHE A 35 16.98 11.90 -1.09
CA PHE A 35 18.20 11.13 -0.86
C PHE A 35 17.92 9.81 -0.14
N LEU A 36 17.13 9.83 0.93
CA LEU A 36 16.68 8.63 1.63
C LEU A 36 15.93 7.67 0.68
N GLY A 37 15.02 8.20 -0.13
CA GLY A 37 14.29 7.45 -1.14
C GLY A 37 15.22 6.77 -2.15
N ALA A 38 16.23 7.49 -2.65
CA ALA A 38 17.21 6.92 -3.58
C ALA A 38 18.04 5.80 -2.92
N CYS A 39 18.45 5.96 -1.65
CA CYS A 39 19.13 4.91 -0.88
C CYS A 39 18.24 3.68 -0.69
N LEU A 40 16.97 3.88 -0.34
CA LEU A 40 15.98 2.80 -0.25
C LEU A 40 15.72 2.14 -1.60
N GLY A 41 15.78 2.88 -2.70
CA GLY A 41 15.71 2.36 -4.07
C GLY A 41 16.87 1.45 -4.44
N SER A 42 18.09 1.82 -4.04
CA SER A 42 19.26 0.96 -4.22
C SER A 42 19.09 -0.35 -3.45
N PHE A 43 18.55 -0.28 -2.21
CA PHE A 43 18.20 -1.47 -1.44
C PHE A 43 17.02 -2.24 -2.04
N ALA A 44 16.03 -1.57 -2.65
CA ALA A 44 14.91 -2.21 -3.34
C ALA A 44 15.41 -3.13 -4.46
N ASN A 45 16.42 -2.70 -5.23
CA ASN A 45 17.05 -3.55 -6.25
C ASN A 45 17.68 -4.83 -5.67
N VAL A 46 18.24 -4.76 -4.46
CA VAL A 46 18.74 -5.94 -3.73
C VAL A 46 17.58 -6.88 -3.37
N CYS A 47 16.48 -6.34 -2.84
CA CYS A 47 15.28 -7.11 -2.50
C CYS A 47 14.65 -7.78 -3.71
N ILE A 48 14.44 -7.03 -4.81
CA ILE A 48 13.86 -7.52 -6.07
C ILE A 48 14.68 -8.70 -6.62
N TRP A 49 16.00 -8.61 -6.55
CA TRP A 49 16.87 -9.68 -7.02
C TRP A 49 16.94 -10.87 -6.04
N ARG A 50 17.06 -10.64 -4.73
CA ARG A 50 17.40 -11.72 -3.78
C ARG A 50 16.20 -12.45 -3.20
N LEU A 51 15.11 -11.74 -2.88
CA LEU A 51 13.95 -12.33 -2.21
C LEU A 51 13.36 -13.54 -2.95
N PRO A 52 13.16 -13.50 -4.28
CA PRO A 52 12.53 -14.62 -4.98
C PRO A 52 13.46 -15.83 -5.16
N ARG A 53 14.77 -15.68 -4.94
CA ARG A 53 15.77 -16.70 -5.26
C ARG A 53 15.98 -17.67 -4.07
N PRO A 54 16.06 -18.99 -4.31
CA PRO A 54 16.35 -19.95 -3.25
C PRO A 54 17.70 -19.72 -2.57
N GLY A 55 17.74 -19.85 -1.24
CA GLY A 55 18.96 -19.79 -0.43
C GLY A 55 19.58 -18.40 -0.26
N LEU A 56 18.94 -17.34 -0.76
CA LEU A 56 19.38 -15.95 -0.61
C LEU A 56 18.46 -15.18 0.32
N SER A 57 19.03 -14.24 1.07
CA SER A 57 18.27 -13.27 1.85
C SER A 57 18.74 -11.85 1.50
N PRO A 58 17.97 -10.80 1.84
CA PRO A 58 18.43 -9.43 1.64
C PRO A 58 19.77 -9.16 2.34
N ALA A 59 19.98 -9.75 3.52
CA ALA A 59 21.18 -9.59 4.34
C ALA A 59 22.37 -10.48 3.91
N ALA A 60 22.13 -11.60 3.22
CA ALA A 60 23.17 -12.57 2.86
C ALA A 60 23.17 -12.86 1.34
N PRO A 61 24.29 -12.64 0.62
CA PRO A 61 25.60 -12.19 1.10
C PRO A 61 25.67 -10.69 1.43
N ALA A 62 26.49 -10.31 2.40
CA ALA A 62 26.54 -8.93 2.94
C ALA A 62 26.88 -7.83 1.91
N ARG A 63 27.60 -8.15 0.82
CA ARG A 63 27.98 -7.17 -0.22
C ARG A 63 27.37 -7.51 -1.58
N SER A 64 27.00 -6.47 -2.32
CA SER A 64 26.54 -6.56 -3.70
C SER A 64 27.63 -7.07 -4.64
N ARG A 65 27.22 -7.87 -5.63
CA ARG A 65 28.12 -8.48 -6.61
C ARG A 65 27.57 -8.25 -8.01
N CYS A 66 28.46 -8.11 -8.99
CA CYS A 66 28.05 -8.08 -10.37
C CYS A 66 27.44 -9.43 -10.78
N PRO A 67 26.23 -9.47 -11.38
CA PRO A 67 25.62 -10.72 -11.82
C PRO A 67 26.36 -11.40 -12.98
N ARG A 68 27.22 -10.65 -13.72
CA ARG A 68 27.95 -11.18 -14.89
C ARG A 68 29.31 -11.76 -14.55
N CYS A 69 30.08 -11.08 -13.70
CA CYS A 69 31.47 -11.48 -13.38
C CYS A 69 31.69 -11.85 -11.91
N GLY A 70 30.68 -11.75 -11.05
CA GLY A 70 30.76 -12.14 -9.64
C GLY A 70 31.63 -11.25 -8.74
N VAL A 71 32.30 -10.23 -9.31
CA VAL A 71 33.14 -9.29 -8.55
C VAL A 71 32.30 -8.57 -7.51
N ARG A 72 32.88 -8.38 -6.32
CA ARG A 72 32.30 -7.54 -5.27
C ARG A 72 32.31 -6.09 -5.73
N LEU A 73 31.16 -5.43 -5.68
CA LEU A 73 31.03 -4.01 -6.01
C LEU A 73 31.61 -3.16 -4.87
N ALA A 74 32.31 -2.07 -5.21
CA ALA A 74 32.75 -1.11 -4.22
C ALA A 74 31.55 -0.33 -3.67
N TRP A 75 31.67 0.28 -2.49
CA TRP A 75 30.55 1.02 -1.89
C TRP A 75 30.09 2.18 -2.79
N PHE A 76 31.02 2.88 -3.45
CA PHE A 76 30.71 3.99 -4.37
C PHE A 76 30.08 3.54 -5.70
N ASP A 77 30.26 2.26 -6.10
CA ASP A 77 29.55 1.70 -7.26
C ASP A 77 28.06 1.44 -6.93
N ASN A 78 27.66 1.52 -5.65
CA ASN A 78 26.26 1.43 -5.21
C ASN A 78 25.65 2.81 -4.87
N VAL A 79 26.30 3.93 -5.20
CA VAL A 79 25.70 5.26 -4.99
C VAL A 79 24.54 5.43 -5.97
N PRO A 80 23.29 5.60 -5.48
CA PRO A 80 22.09 5.59 -6.32
C PRO A 80 22.17 6.62 -7.43
N VAL A 81 21.74 6.25 -8.64
CA VAL A 81 21.68 7.03 -9.89
C VAL A 81 23.04 7.50 -10.40
N ALA A 82 23.86 8.12 -9.55
CA ALA A 82 25.17 8.65 -9.88
C ALA A 82 26.13 7.57 -10.34
N SER A 83 26.18 6.40 -9.71
CA SER A 83 27.10 5.34 -10.13
C SER A 83 26.78 4.84 -11.54
N TRP A 84 25.49 4.67 -11.86
CA TRP A 84 25.05 4.24 -13.19
C TRP A 84 25.39 5.29 -14.26
N CYS A 85 25.13 6.57 -13.99
CA CYS A 85 25.44 7.66 -14.91
C CYS A 85 26.95 7.77 -15.17
N LEU A 86 27.78 7.72 -14.11
CA LEU A 86 29.24 7.83 -14.22
C LEU A 86 29.87 6.62 -14.91
N LEU A 87 29.27 5.43 -14.77
CA LEU A 87 29.75 4.20 -15.40
C LEU A 87 29.17 3.98 -16.81
N GLY A 88 28.32 4.88 -17.31
CA GLY A 88 27.63 4.70 -18.60
C GLY A 88 26.76 3.44 -18.64
N GLY A 89 26.21 3.04 -17.49
CA GLY A 89 25.41 1.82 -17.36
C GLY A 89 26.20 0.52 -17.57
N ALA A 90 27.52 0.50 -17.33
CA ALA A 90 28.36 -0.69 -17.46
C ALA A 90 29.12 -1.05 -16.18
N CYS A 91 29.35 -2.33 -15.94
CA CYS A 91 30.21 -2.76 -14.84
C CYS A 91 31.65 -2.30 -15.07
N ARG A 92 32.24 -1.62 -14.09
CA ARG A 92 33.64 -1.13 -14.12
C ARG A 92 34.68 -2.19 -14.49
N ARG A 93 34.45 -3.46 -14.15
CA ARG A 93 35.43 -4.54 -14.36
C ARG A 93 35.20 -5.39 -15.61
N CYS A 94 33.96 -5.73 -15.93
CA CYS A 94 33.67 -6.60 -17.08
C CYS A 94 32.99 -5.90 -18.26
N GLY A 95 32.68 -4.61 -18.16
CA GLY A 95 31.95 -3.85 -19.18
C GLY A 95 30.51 -4.34 -19.42
N GLY A 96 30.01 -5.29 -18.60
CA GLY A 96 28.66 -5.82 -18.74
C GLY A 96 27.61 -4.74 -18.49
N ARG A 97 26.61 -4.66 -19.35
CA ARG A 97 25.52 -3.67 -19.24
C ARG A 97 24.67 -3.93 -18.00
N ILE A 98 24.41 -2.86 -17.24
CA ILE A 98 23.50 -2.81 -16.10
C ILE A 98 22.14 -2.35 -16.64
N ALA A 99 21.10 -3.14 -16.40
CA ALA A 99 19.76 -2.85 -16.92
C ALA A 99 19.25 -1.50 -16.40
N PHE A 100 18.59 -0.73 -17.26
CA PHE A 100 18.02 0.59 -16.90
C PHE A 100 16.99 0.51 -15.76
N ARG A 101 16.35 -0.65 -15.58
CA ARG A 101 15.43 -0.94 -14.48
C ARG A 101 16.01 -0.57 -13.11
N TYR A 102 17.31 -0.80 -12.88
CA TYR A 102 17.94 -0.51 -11.59
C TYR A 102 17.86 0.98 -11.25
N THR A 103 18.28 1.82 -12.20
CA THR A 103 18.22 3.28 -12.09
C THR A 103 16.77 3.79 -12.02
N LEU A 104 15.86 3.16 -12.77
CA LEU A 104 14.44 3.51 -12.73
C LEU A 104 13.84 3.28 -11.33
N VAL A 105 14.15 2.15 -10.67
CA VAL A 105 13.68 1.87 -9.31
C VAL A 105 14.21 2.91 -8.30
N GLU A 106 15.46 3.34 -8.45
CA GLU A 106 16.07 4.39 -7.61
C GLU A 106 15.40 5.76 -7.82
N ILE A 107 15.11 6.13 -9.06
CA ILE A 107 14.39 7.37 -9.37
C ILE A 107 12.95 7.31 -8.86
N LEU A 108 12.24 6.20 -9.08
CA LEU A 108 10.85 6.05 -8.66
C LEU A 108 10.71 6.09 -7.14
N THR A 109 11.58 5.42 -6.39
CA THR A 109 11.60 5.48 -4.93
C THR A 109 11.94 6.88 -4.41
N ALA A 110 12.89 7.57 -5.02
CA ALA A 110 13.20 8.97 -4.68
C ALA A 110 12.02 9.92 -4.96
N ALA A 111 11.32 9.72 -6.07
CA ALA A 111 10.12 10.50 -6.41
C ALA A 111 8.95 10.20 -5.44
N LEU A 112 8.71 8.93 -5.11
CA LEU A 112 7.71 8.55 -4.11
C LEU A 112 8.02 9.17 -2.75
N ALA A 113 9.29 9.15 -2.32
CA ALA A 113 9.73 9.79 -1.09
C ALA A 113 9.45 11.29 -1.08
N ALA A 114 9.71 11.97 -2.20
CA ALA A 114 9.42 13.39 -2.37
C ALA A 114 7.93 13.70 -2.26
N VAL A 115 7.07 12.92 -2.93
CA VAL A 115 5.62 13.07 -2.88
C VAL A 115 5.09 12.85 -1.46
N ILE A 116 5.55 11.81 -0.77
CA ILE A 116 5.14 11.50 0.60
C ILE A 116 5.66 12.57 1.57
N ALA A 117 6.89 13.07 1.40
CA ALA A 117 7.41 14.18 2.21
C ALA A 117 6.62 15.49 1.98
N ALA A 118 6.23 15.75 0.74
CA ALA A 118 5.42 16.92 0.41
C ALA A 118 4.04 16.87 1.08
N GLU A 119 3.44 15.68 1.18
CA GLU A 119 2.14 15.49 1.82
C GLU A 119 2.23 15.55 3.36
N PHE A 120 3.25 14.95 3.98
CA PHE A 120 3.28 14.75 5.43
C PHE A 120 4.22 15.69 6.18
N LEU A 121 5.34 16.12 5.60
CA LEU A 121 6.39 16.87 6.29
C LEU A 121 6.35 18.37 6.00
N LEU A 122 6.05 18.79 4.76
CA LEU A 122 5.98 20.22 4.41
C LEU A 122 4.85 20.97 5.17
N PRO A 123 3.65 20.40 5.37
CA PRO A 123 2.61 21.08 6.16
C PRO A 123 2.98 21.26 7.65
N ALA A 124 4.03 20.60 8.12
CA ALA A 124 4.57 20.73 9.48
C ALA A 124 5.74 21.73 9.57
N GLY A 125 6.11 22.41 8.46
CA GLY A 125 7.24 23.32 8.43
C GLY A 125 8.59 22.65 8.72
N GLY A 126 8.67 21.32 8.57
CA GLY A 126 9.86 20.54 8.90
C GLY A 126 10.12 20.32 10.39
N GLU A 127 9.21 20.71 11.28
CA GLU A 127 9.35 20.45 12.72
C GLU A 127 9.12 18.98 13.05
N TRP A 128 9.78 18.49 14.12
CA TRP A 128 9.65 17.10 14.58
C TRP A 128 8.28 16.88 15.28
N ASP A 129 7.29 16.47 14.49
CA ASP A 129 5.89 16.21 14.86
C ASP A 129 5.48 14.73 14.60
N PRO A 130 4.39 14.14 15.16
CA PRO A 130 3.97 12.76 14.87
C PRO A 130 3.72 12.45 13.39
N ARG A 131 3.59 13.48 12.54
CA ARG A 131 3.53 13.35 11.07
C ARG A 131 4.77 12.68 10.46
N TRP A 132 5.93 12.75 11.12
CA TRP A 132 7.11 11.96 10.72
C TRP A 132 6.85 10.45 10.79
N GLY A 133 6.05 10.00 11.76
CA GLY A 133 5.60 8.61 11.84
C GLY A 133 4.75 8.21 10.63
N ALA A 134 3.87 9.10 10.17
CA ALA A 134 3.08 8.88 8.97
C ALA A 134 3.95 8.85 7.70
N PHE A 135 4.92 9.76 7.58
CA PHE A 135 5.91 9.74 6.49
C PHE A 135 6.64 8.39 6.43
N LEU A 136 7.20 7.90 7.55
CA LEU A 136 7.94 6.65 7.60
C LEU A 136 7.06 5.44 7.27
N PHE A 137 5.83 5.40 7.77
CA PHE A 137 4.88 4.34 7.47
C PHE A 137 4.52 4.30 5.97
N TRP A 138 4.11 5.42 5.39
CA TRP A 138 3.73 5.49 3.98
C TRP A 138 4.92 5.26 3.06
N MET A 139 6.12 5.69 3.46
CA MET A 139 7.36 5.36 2.77
C MET A 139 7.63 3.86 2.77
N LEU A 140 7.49 3.17 3.91
CA LEU A 140 7.65 1.72 4.01
C LEU A 140 6.65 0.97 3.14
N VAL A 141 5.38 1.39 3.16
CA VAL A 141 4.30 0.84 2.32
C VAL A 141 4.62 1.03 0.85
N ALA A 142 4.94 2.26 0.41
CA ALA A 142 5.24 2.57 -0.97
C ALA A 142 6.48 1.82 -1.48
N TRP A 143 7.53 1.75 -0.65
CA TRP A 143 8.74 0.99 -0.95
C TRP A 143 8.46 -0.52 -1.09
N GLY A 144 7.73 -1.11 -0.13
CA GLY A 144 7.39 -2.54 -0.16
C GLY A 144 6.50 -2.90 -1.35
N LEU A 145 5.47 -2.09 -1.63
CA LEU A 145 4.60 -2.29 -2.79
C LEU A 145 5.37 -2.11 -4.12
N LEU A 146 6.31 -1.17 -4.20
CA LEU A 146 7.17 -1.05 -5.38
C LEU A 146 8.03 -2.31 -5.60
N VAL A 147 8.65 -2.82 -4.54
CA VAL A 147 9.44 -4.08 -4.60
C VAL A 147 8.55 -5.24 -5.04
N ALA A 148 7.36 -5.38 -4.44
CA ALA A 148 6.39 -6.42 -4.81
C ALA A 148 5.93 -6.29 -6.27
N ALA A 149 5.65 -5.06 -6.75
CA ALA A 149 5.27 -4.80 -8.14
C ALA A 149 6.39 -5.19 -9.12
N CYS A 150 7.65 -4.86 -8.81
CA CYS A 150 8.78 -5.25 -9.66
C CYS A 150 9.00 -6.77 -9.68
N ILE A 151 8.86 -7.45 -8.54
CA ILE A 151 8.95 -8.92 -8.48
C ILE A 151 7.80 -9.55 -9.28
N ASP A 152 6.58 -9.02 -9.16
CA ASP A 152 5.42 -9.52 -9.90
C ASP A 152 5.56 -9.30 -11.41
N LEU A 153 6.09 -8.16 -11.85
CA LEU A 153 6.39 -7.89 -13.27
C LEU A 153 7.39 -8.89 -13.87
N GLU A 154 8.34 -9.37 -13.07
CA GLU A 154 9.38 -10.29 -13.54
C GLU A 154 8.97 -11.76 -13.42
N LEU A 155 8.26 -12.12 -12.36
CA LEU A 155 8.07 -13.51 -11.95
C LEU A 155 6.61 -13.91 -11.77
N MET A 156 5.65 -12.98 -11.89
CA MET A 156 4.22 -13.20 -11.62
C MET A 156 3.97 -13.80 -10.22
N LEU A 157 4.72 -13.31 -9.24
CA LEU A 157 4.70 -13.78 -7.85
C LEU A 157 4.73 -12.59 -6.88
N LEU A 158 3.89 -12.64 -5.84
CA LEU A 158 3.92 -11.70 -4.74
C LEU A 158 4.56 -12.33 -3.50
N PRO A 159 5.66 -11.74 -2.96
CA PRO A 159 6.37 -12.29 -1.81
C PRO A 159 5.64 -12.03 -0.49
N ASP A 160 5.33 -13.09 0.25
CA ASP A 160 4.66 -13.01 1.56
C ASP A 160 5.50 -12.25 2.60
N GLU A 161 6.83 -12.26 2.45
CA GLU A 161 7.78 -11.53 3.28
C GLU A 161 7.55 -10.01 3.25
N ILE A 162 6.88 -9.51 2.21
CA ILE A 162 6.49 -8.09 2.08
C ILE A 162 5.00 -7.92 2.41
N MET A 163 4.15 -8.80 1.87
CA MET A 163 2.69 -8.62 1.96
C MET A 163 2.16 -8.77 3.39
N LEU A 164 2.61 -9.78 4.13
CA LEU A 164 2.08 -10.07 5.47
C LEU A 164 2.48 -9.02 6.51
N PRO A 165 3.74 -8.54 6.58
CA PRO A 165 4.11 -7.49 7.53
C PRO A 165 3.38 -6.18 7.28
N LEU A 166 3.23 -5.78 6.01
CA LEU A 166 2.50 -4.55 5.67
C LEU A 166 1.02 -4.68 6.04
N LEU A 167 0.40 -5.84 5.77
CA LEU A 167 -0.99 -6.10 6.11
C LEU A 167 -1.21 -6.08 7.62
N ALA A 168 -0.25 -6.62 8.38
CA ALA A 168 -0.30 -6.57 9.84
C ALA A 168 -0.06 -5.15 10.38
N ALA A 169 0.88 -4.41 9.82
CA ALA A 169 1.25 -3.07 10.29
C ALA A 169 0.18 -2.00 10.04
N ALA A 170 -0.58 -2.11 8.94
CA ALA A 170 -1.53 -1.07 8.55
C ALA A 170 -2.64 -0.81 9.61
N PRO A 171 -3.37 -1.82 10.13
CA PRO A 171 -4.37 -1.59 11.17
C PRO A 171 -3.79 -0.95 12.44
N TRP A 172 -2.61 -1.42 12.89
CA TRP A 172 -1.93 -0.87 14.06
C TRP A 172 -1.53 0.58 13.85
N PHE A 173 -1.00 0.92 12.67
CA PHE A 173 -0.66 2.29 12.34
C PHE A 173 -1.89 3.20 12.44
N PHE A 174 -3.02 2.83 11.83
CA PHE A 174 -4.24 3.65 11.88
C PHE A 174 -4.86 3.71 13.28
N MET A 175 -4.76 2.63 14.06
CA MET A 175 -5.21 2.58 15.46
C MET A 175 -4.41 3.53 16.37
N LEU A 176 -3.09 3.60 16.18
CA LEU A 176 -2.19 4.36 17.05
C LEU A 176 -2.00 5.81 16.62
N SER A 177 -2.03 6.08 15.31
CA SER A 177 -1.82 7.43 14.76
C SER A 177 -3.08 8.28 14.74
N GLY A 178 -4.27 7.66 14.74
CA GLY A 178 -5.54 8.35 14.50
C GLY A 178 -5.65 8.98 13.11
N CYS A 179 -4.70 8.70 12.19
CA CYS A 179 -4.76 9.15 10.81
C CYS A 179 -6.00 8.55 10.13
N ARG A 180 -6.75 9.37 9.40
CA ARG A 180 -7.91 8.90 8.63
C ARG A 180 -7.46 8.11 7.40
N ILE A 181 -8.23 7.08 7.05
CA ILE A 181 -7.93 6.17 5.93
C ILE A 181 -8.65 6.69 4.68
N GLY A 182 -7.92 7.39 3.81
CA GLY A 182 -8.42 7.82 2.49
C GLY A 182 -9.67 8.72 2.50
N PRO A 183 -10.08 9.25 1.33
CA PRO A 183 -11.27 10.10 1.17
C PRO A 183 -12.59 9.30 1.16
N ALA A 184 -12.52 7.98 0.96
CA ALA A 184 -13.71 7.15 0.72
C ALA A 184 -14.51 6.85 2.00
N GLN A 185 -14.04 7.33 3.14
CA GLN A 185 -14.74 7.28 4.43
C GLN A 185 -15.64 8.50 4.66
N ASP A 186 -15.49 9.57 3.89
CA ASP A 186 -16.21 10.82 4.16
C ASP A 186 -17.66 10.81 3.63
N GLY A 187 -18.05 9.78 2.86
CA GLY A 187 -19.40 9.68 2.32
C GLY A 187 -19.87 8.24 2.12
N LEU A 188 -19.69 7.71 0.90
CA LEU A 188 -20.38 6.50 0.45
C LEU A 188 -19.96 5.22 1.20
N GLY A 189 -18.66 5.07 1.54
CA GLY A 189 -18.14 3.86 2.19
C GLY A 189 -18.48 3.79 3.68
N GLY A 190 -18.50 4.94 4.37
CA GLY A 190 -18.97 5.05 5.75
C GLY A 190 -20.48 4.86 5.86
N GLU A 191 -21.25 5.40 4.92
CA GLU A 191 -22.70 5.21 4.82
C GLU A 191 -23.09 3.79 4.40
N LEU A 192 -22.37 3.14 3.47
CA LEU A 192 -22.61 1.74 3.10
C LEU A 192 -22.19 0.78 4.19
N LEU A 193 -21.07 1.04 4.89
CA LEU A 193 -20.66 0.22 6.02
C LEU A 193 -21.61 0.43 7.20
N GLY A 194 -22.01 1.68 7.47
CA GLY A 194 -23.02 2.05 8.45
C GLY A 194 -24.39 1.44 8.14
N ALA A 195 -24.87 1.59 6.91
CA ALA A 195 -26.12 0.98 6.45
C ALA A 195 -26.04 -0.55 6.38
N ALA A 196 -24.87 -1.15 6.08
CA ALA A 196 -24.68 -2.59 6.16
C ALA A 196 -24.65 -3.07 7.61
N THR A 197 -24.02 -2.35 8.54
CA THR A 197 -24.06 -2.66 9.97
C THR A 197 -25.45 -2.46 10.56
N ASP A 198 -26.18 -1.44 10.10
CA ASP A 198 -27.54 -1.12 10.53
C ASP A 198 -28.57 -2.06 9.89
N ALA A 199 -28.35 -2.52 8.65
CA ALA A 199 -29.18 -3.54 8.00
C ALA A 199 -28.90 -4.95 8.55
N LEU A 200 -27.65 -5.27 8.87
CA LEU A 200 -27.28 -6.54 9.50
C LEU A 200 -27.71 -6.57 10.98
N GLY A 201 -27.62 -5.44 11.69
CA GLY A 201 -28.04 -5.31 13.08
C GLY A 201 -29.56 -5.14 13.24
N GLY A 202 -30.17 -4.32 12.39
CA GLY A 202 -31.60 -3.98 12.42
C GLY A 202 -32.51 -4.96 11.68
N GLY A 203 -32.04 -5.55 10.57
CA GLY A 203 -32.85 -6.47 9.75
C GLY A 203 -32.94 -7.90 10.26
N LEU A 204 -32.00 -8.35 11.10
CA LEU A 204 -31.95 -9.73 11.62
C LEU A 204 -32.33 -9.84 13.11
N GLY A 205 -32.61 -8.73 13.80
CA GLY A 205 -32.93 -8.74 15.24
C GLY A 205 -31.82 -9.32 16.12
N LEU A 206 -30.58 -9.37 15.60
CA LEU A 206 -29.45 -10.01 16.25
C LEU A 206 -28.90 -9.04 17.29
N GLY A 207 -29.28 -9.24 18.55
CA GLY A 207 -28.62 -8.57 19.67
C GLY A 207 -27.10 -8.82 19.66
N PRO A 208 -26.31 -8.08 20.45
CA PRO A 208 -24.84 -8.10 20.42
C PRO A 208 -24.20 -9.51 20.52
N LYS A 209 -24.91 -10.47 21.12
CA LYS A 209 -24.50 -11.89 21.21
C LYS A 209 -24.54 -12.64 19.86
N ALA A 210 -25.45 -12.26 18.97
CA ALA A 210 -25.62 -12.90 17.67
C ALA A 210 -24.74 -12.26 16.57
N ALA A 211 -24.44 -10.97 16.68
CA ALA A 211 -23.34 -10.35 15.93
C ALA A 211 -21.98 -10.98 16.28
N ALA A 212 -21.75 -11.27 17.57
CA ALA A 212 -20.57 -12.02 18.01
C ALA A 212 -20.56 -13.46 17.49
N ALA A 213 -21.72 -14.13 17.37
CA ALA A 213 -21.83 -15.47 16.79
C ALA A 213 -21.58 -15.49 15.28
N ALA A 214 -22.06 -14.49 14.53
CA ALA A 214 -21.77 -14.34 13.10
C ALA A 214 -20.28 -14.05 12.85
N ALA A 215 -19.65 -13.23 13.69
CA ALA A 215 -18.21 -12.99 13.66
C ALA A 215 -17.40 -14.24 14.04
N ALA A 216 -17.87 -15.04 15.00
CA ALA A 216 -17.26 -16.32 15.38
C ALA A 216 -17.37 -17.38 14.26
N LEU A 217 -18.51 -17.43 13.55
CA LEU A 217 -18.71 -18.28 12.38
C LEU A 217 -17.84 -17.82 11.19
N GLY A 218 -17.68 -16.50 10.99
CA GLY A 218 -16.73 -15.94 10.04
C GLY A 218 -15.28 -16.30 10.37
N GLY A 219 -14.91 -16.27 11.65
CA GLY A 219 -13.61 -16.74 12.16
C GLY A 219 -13.40 -18.25 11.97
N ALA A 220 -14.44 -19.06 12.17
CA ALA A 220 -14.40 -20.50 11.93
C ALA A 220 -14.28 -20.84 10.44
N ALA A 221 -14.96 -20.09 9.56
CA ALA A 221 -14.83 -20.21 8.12
C ALA A 221 -13.42 -19.80 7.65
N ALA A 222 -12.86 -18.72 8.21
CA ALA A 222 -11.47 -18.33 7.98
C ALA A 222 -10.47 -19.39 8.48
N GLY A 223 -10.77 -20.07 9.60
CA GLY A 223 -10.00 -21.20 10.12
C GLY A 223 -10.04 -22.44 9.22
N ALA A 224 -11.21 -22.78 8.67
CA ALA A 224 -11.38 -23.86 7.69
C ALA A 224 -10.63 -23.56 6.37
N LEU A 225 -10.65 -22.31 5.92
CA LEU A 225 -9.87 -21.81 4.78
C LEU A 225 -8.36 -21.85 5.05
N CYS A 226 -7.92 -21.56 6.29
CA CYS A 226 -6.52 -21.74 6.72
C CYS A 226 -6.09 -23.22 6.70
N GLY A 227 -7.00 -24.15 7.01
CA GLY A 227 -6.76 -25.59 6.90
C GLY A 227 -6.58 -26.07 5.46
N GLU A 228 -7.27 -25.45 4.50
CA GLU A 228 -7.06 -25.73 3.08
C GLU A 228 -5.80 -25.03 2.52
N TRP A 229 -5.48 -23.84 3.03
CA TRP A 229 -4.25 -23.09 2.73
C TRP A 229 -2.99 -23.88 3.15
N GLY A 230 -3.01 -24.52 4.33
CA GLY A 230 -1.92 -25.39 4.77
C GLY A 230 -1.67 -26.61 3.85
N ARG A 231 -2.68 -27.05 3.09
CA ARG A 231 -2.60 -28.21 2.19
C ARG A 231 -2.05 -27.89 0.79
N ARG A 232 -2.07 -26.62 0.36
CA ARG A 232 -1.71 -26.19 -1.02
C ARG A 232 -0.42 -25.36 -1.07
N ARG A 233 0.55 -25.61 -0.18
CA ARG A 233 1.85 -24.93 -0.22
C ARG A 233 2.49 -25.08 -1.60
N THR A 234 2.83 -23.96 -2.23
CA THR A 234 3.77 -23.94 -3.34
C THR A 234 5.21 -24.02 -2.83
N ALA A 235 6.16 -24.40 -3.69
CA ALA A 235 7.56 -24.67 -3.33
C ALA A 235 8.33 -23.47 -2.71
N TRP A 236 7.79 -22.24 -2.76
CA TRP A 236 8.33 -21.07 -2.04
C TRP A 236 7.80 -21.01 -0.59
N GLU A 237 6.52 -21.33 -0.35
CA GLU A 237 5.85 -21.31 0.97
C GLU A 237 6.33 -22.42 1.93
N SER A 238 7.18 -23.34 1.47
CA SER A 238 7.75 -24.42 2.29
C SER A 238 8.97 -23.99 3.14
N ARG A 239 9.46 -22.74 3.02
CA ARG A 239 10.59 -22.23 3.80
C ARG A 239 10.22 -21.94 5.27
N GLY A 240 10.03 -23.00 6.05
CA GLY A 240 10.46 -23.17 7.46
C GLY A 240 10.07 -22.18 8.57
N HIS A 241 9.45 -21.03 8.32
CA HIS A 241 9.19 -20.03 9.37
C HIS A 241 7.73 -20.07 9.83
N PHE A 242 7.47 -20.83 10.90
CA PHE A 242 6.14 -21.02 11.51
C PHE A 242 5.44 -19.70 11.89
N LEU A 243 6.17 -18.65 12.27
CA LEU A 243 5.58 -17.32 12.54
C LEU A 243 5.05 -16.62 11.27
N TRP A 244 5.56 -16.99 10.11
CA TRP A 244 5.26 -16.40 8.79
C TRP A 244 4.33 -17.27 7.96
N SER A 245 3.87 -18.39 8.51
CA SER A 245 3.00 -19.32 7.81
C SER A 245 1.54 -18.88 7.87
N GLY A 246 1.21 -17.59 7.65
CA GLY A 246 -0.15 -17.07 7.42
C GLY A 246 -1.16 -17.21 8.59
N VAL A 247 -1.32 -18.40 9.16
CA VAL A 247 -2.26 -18.78 10.21
C VAL A 247 -2.22 -17.85 11.42
N PRO A 248 -1.06 -17.47 12.00
CA PRO A 248 -1.06 -16.53 13.12
C PRO A 248 -1.58 -15.13 12.72
N VAL A 249 -1.24 -14.67 11.51
CA VAL A 249 -1.67 -13.36 10.98
C VAL A 249 -3.16 -13.35 10.65
N TYR A 250 -3.69 -14.42 10.06
CA TYR A 250 -5.12 -14.54 9.74
C TYR A 250 -5.98 -14.80 10.99
N VAL A 251 -5.51 -15.61 11.94
CA VAL A 251 -6.19 -15.84 13.22
C VAL A 251 -6.18 -14.55 14.05
N PHE A 252 -5.06 -13.80 14.05
CA PHE A 252 -4.99 -12.50 14.70
C PHE A 252 -5.91 -11.47 14.01
N ALA A 253 -5.92 -11.38 12.68
CA ALA A 253 -6.79 -10.47 11.94
C ALA A 253 -8.28 -10.80 12.09
N ALA A 254 -8.64 -12.09 12.12
CA ALA A 254 -10.02 -12.54 12.33
C ALA A 254 -10.47 -12.33 13.78
N ALA A 255 -9.63 -12.67 14.77
CA ALA A 255 -9.92 -12.46 16.18
C ALA A 255 -9.99 -10.95 16.53
N ALA A 256 -9.07 -10.15 15.97
CA ALA A 256 -9.12 -8.70 16.09
C ALA A 256 -10.38 -8.15 15.42
N GLY A 257 -10.65 -8.46 14.14
CA GLY A 257 -11.85 -8.01 13.44
C GLY A 257 -13.16 -8.35 14.16
N ALA A 258 -13.28 -9.57 14.72
CA ALA A 258 -14.44 -9.99 15.51
C ALA A 258 -14.56 -9.23 16.85
N ALA A 259 -13.46 -9.04 17.57
CA ALA A 259 -13.43 -8.24 18.80
C ALA A 259 -13.75 -6.76 18.53
N CYS A 260 -13.28 -6.22 17.40
CA CYS A 260 -13.51 -4.85 16.96
C CYS A 260 -14.97 -4.59 16.56
N ALA A 261 -15.61 -5.51 15.83
CA ALA A 261 -17.03 -5.44 15.52
C ALA A 261 -17.89 -5.50 16.79
N ALA A 262 -17.50 -6.32 17.77
CA ALA A 262 -18.17 -6.39 19.07
C ALA A 262 -18.00 -5.11 19.90
N LEU A 263 -16.84 -4.44 19.83
CA LEU A 263 -16.55 -3.19 20.54
C LEU A 263 -17.19 -1.96 19.89
N ALA A 264 -17.33 -1.94 18.56
CA ALA A 264 -18.03 -0.88 17.83
C ALA A 264 -19.55 -0.91 18.07
N ALA A 265 -20.11 -2.08 18.38
CA ALA A 265 -21.52 -2.27 18.73
C ALA A 265 -21.85 -1.94 20.21
N ALA A 266 -20.85 -1.60 21.04
CA ALA A 266 -21.06 -1.28 22.45
C ALA A 266 -21.47 0.20 22.64
N PRO A 267 -22.60 0.51 23.30
CA PRO A 267 -23.02 1.89 23.52
C PRO A 267 -22.02 2.64 24.43
N GLY A 268 -21.51 3.78 23.96
CA GLY A 268 -20.62 4.69 24.73
C GLY A 268 -19.11 4.55 24.50
N THR A 269 -18.64 3.59 23.67
CA THR A 269 -17.20 3.39 23.39
C THR A 269 -16.65 4.31 22.29
N ALA A 270 -17.51 4.84 21.41
CA ALA A 270 -17.14 5.71 20.29
C ALA A 270 -16.43 7.02 20.70
N ALA A 271 -16.61 7.49 21.94
CA ALA A 271 -16.08 8.77 22.41
C ALA A 271 -14.69 8.69 23.09
N ARG A 272 -14.14 7.50 23.34
CA ARG A 272 -12.92 7.33 24.18
C ARG A 272 -11.74 6.63 23.50
N PHE A 273 -11.94 6.01 22.34
CA PHE A 273 -10.87 5.33 21.59
C PHE A 273 -10.71 5.93 20.19
N PRO A 274 -9.51 6.39 19.79
CA PRO A 274 -9.20 6.75 18.39
C PRO A 274 -9.19 5.53 17.43
N GLY A 275 -9.79 4.41 17.83
CA GLY A 275 -9.70 3.12 17.14
C GLY A 275 -10.63 2.94 15.94
N HIS A 276 -11.54 3.88 15.67
CA HIS A 276 -12.42 3.82 14.51
C HIS A 276 -11.64 3.71 13.18
N ALA A 277 -10.47 4.37 13.09
CA ALA A 277 -9.60 4.27 11.92
C ALA A 277 -8.99 2.87 11.79
N GLY A 278 -8.42 2.32 12.87
CA GLY A 278 -7.91 0.94 12.89
C GLY A 278 -8.97 -0.10 12.51
N PHE A 279 -10.21 0.07 12.99
CA PHE A 279 -11.32 -0.82 12.64
C PHE A 279 -11.73 -0.70 11.18
N ALA A 280 -11.74 0.51 10.63
CA ALA A 280 -12.05 0.72 9.22
C ALA A 280 -10.93 0.18 8.30
N SER A 281 -9.67 0.14 8.77
CA SER A 281 -8.57 -0.58 8.11
C SER A 281 -8.86 -2.08 8.05
N LEU A 282 -9.24 -2.69 9.18
CA LEU A 282 -9.61 -4.12 9.23
C LEU A 282 -10.81 -4.44 8.34
N ALA A 283 -11.83 -3.59 8.35
CA ALA A 283 -13.00 -3.72 7.48
C ALA A 283 -12.63 -3.61 6.00
N GLY A 284 -11.75 -2.67 5.65
CA GLY A 284 -11.21 -2.55 4.30
C GLY A 284 -10.41 -3.79 3.88
N ALA A 285 -9.58 -4.33 4.78
CA ALA A 285 -8.84 -5.56 4.52
C ALA A 285 -9.77 -6.75 4.25
N ALA A 286 -10.80 -6.91 5.08
CA ALA A 286 -11.81 -7.96 4.93
C ALA A 286 -12.61 -7.81 3.64
N ALA A 287 -13.04 -6.59 3.30
CA ALA A 287 -13.76 -6.32 2.06
C ALA A 287 -12.89 -6.60 0.82
N GLY A 288 -11.61 -6.23 0.86
CA GLY A 288 -10.68 -6.38 -0.26
C GLY A 288 -10.33 -7.85 -0.51
N ALA A 289 -10.07 -8.60 0.57
CA ALA A 289 -9.91 -10.05 0.51
C ALA A 289 -11.19 -10.74 0.05
N GLY A 290 -12.35 -10.34 0.60
CA GLY A 290 -13.64 -10.95 0.34
C GLY A 290 -14.07 -10.82 -1.12
N ILE A 291 -14.00 -9.62 -1.69
CA ILE A 291 -14.42 -9.38 -3.08
C ILE A 291 -13.55 -10.16 -4.09
N THR A 292 -12.23 -10.19 -3.88
CA THR A 292 -11.32 -10.91 -4.77
C THR A 292 -11.38 -12.42 -4.59
N TRP A 293 -11.60 -12.89 -3.35
CA TRP A 293 -11.86 -14.29 -3.09
C TRP A 293 -13.16 -14.75 -3.76
N LEU A 294 -14.23 -13.95 -3.70
CA LEU A 294 -15.49 -14.23 -4.39
C LEU A 294 -15.28 -14.32 -5.91
N ILE A 295 -14.54 -13.38 -6.51
CA ILE A 295 -14.18 -13.41 -7.93
C ILE A 295 -13.40 -14.70 -8.26
N ARG A 296 -12.46 -15.10 -7.39
CA ARG A 296 -11.68 -16.34 -7.57
C ARG A 296 -12.58 -17.58 -7.53
N VAL A 297 -13.52 -17.67 -6.58
CA VAL A 297 -14.45 -18.82 -6.45
C VAL A 297 -15.40 -18.88 -7.64
N LEU A 298 -16.07 -17.77 -7.97
CA LEU A 298 -16.98 -17.69 -9.11
C LEU A 298 -16.25 -17.96 -10.43
N GLY A 299 -15.05 -17.40 -10.60
CA GLY A 299 -14.22 -17.62 -11.77
C GLY A 299 -13.79 -19.08 -11.92
N ARG A 300 -13.44 -19.76 -10.82
CA ARG A 300 -13.16 -21.21 -10.85
C ARG A 300 -14.37 -22.01 -11.30
N HIS A 301 -15.56 -21.66 -10.83
CA HIS A 301 -16.79 -22.37 -11.22
C HIS A 301 -17.23 -22.06 -12.65
N ALA A 302 -17.06 -20.82 -13.13
CA ALA A 302 -17.50 -20.41 -14.47
C ALA A 302 -16.52 -20.80 -15.59
N PHE A 303 -15.21 -20.69 -15.35
CA PHE A 303 -14.19 -20.86 -16.40
C PHE A 303 -13.33 -22.11 -16.23
N ALA A 304 -13.54 -22.91 -15.18
CA ALA A 304 -12.71 -24.06 -14.81
C ALA A 304 -11.20 -23.75 -14.71
N GLN A 305 -10.85 -22.47 -14.59
CA GLN A 305 -9.49 -21.95 -14.49
C GLN A 305 -9.37 -21.04 -13.28
N GLU A 306 -8.16 -20.93 -12.72
CA GLU A 306 -7.92 -20.00 -11.61
C GLU A 306 -7.92 -18.56 -12.14
N ALA A 307 -9.09 -17.91 -12.08
CA ALA A 307 -9.29 -16.56 -12.63
C ALA A 307 -8.40 -15.49 -11.98
N MET A 308 -7.97 -15.68 -10.73
CA MET A 308 -7.10 -14.78 -9.98
C MET A 308 -6.18 -15.54 -9.03
N GLY A 309 -4.92 -15.12 -8.94
CA GLY A 309 -3.92 -15.73 -8.05
C GLY A 309 -4.23 -15.45 -6.58
N PHE A 310 -3.78 -16.33 -5.67
CA PHE A 310 -3.97 -16.08 -4.23
C PHE A 310 -3.12 -14.88 -3.74
N GLY A 311 -2.03 -14.57 -4.44
CA GLY A 311 -1.25 -13.35 -4.20
C GLY A 311 -2.09 -12.07 -4.36
N ASP A 312 -2.98 -12.02 -5.36
CA ASP A 312 -3.86 -10.87 -5.59
C ASP A 312 -4.87 -10.66 -4.46
N VAL A 313 -5.34 -11.75 -3.82
CA VAL A 313 -6.22 -11.69 -2.65
C VAL A 313 -5.50 -11.08 -1.46
N LYS A 314 -4.24 -11.50 -1.21
CA LYS A 314 -3.40 -10.92 -0.15
C LYS A 314 -3.10 -9.43 -0.42
N LEU A 315 -2.81 -9.09 -1.67
CA LEU A 315 -2.61 -7.71 -2.09
C LEU A 315 -3.87 -6.88 -1.87
N MET A 316 -5.03 -7.37 -2.28
CA MET A 316 -6.28 -6.63 -2.09
C MET A 316 -6.69 -6.51 -0.62
N ALA A 317 -6.32 -7.45 0.23
CA ALA A 317 -6.44 -7.29 1.68
C ALA A 317 -5.56 -6.12 2.17
N LEU A 318 -4.30 -6.04 1.74
CA LEU A 318 -3.39 -4.95 2.10
C LEU A 318 -3.88 -3.60 1.56
N LEU A 319 -4.22 -3.53 0.27
CA LEU A 319 -4.72 -2.31 -0.36
C LEU A 319 -6.04 -1.86 0.27
N GLY A 320 -6.93 -2.80 0.61
CA GLY A 320 -8.14 -2.53 1.38
C GLY A 320 -7.83 -2.00 2.79
N ALA A 321 -6.81 -2.52 3.47
CA ALA A 321 -6.37 -2.01 4.76
C ALA A 321 -5.86 -0.57 4.69
N LEU A 322 -5.23 -0.19 3.57
CA LEU A 322 -4.61 1.12 3.35
C LEU A 322 -5.58 2.17 2.78
N ALA A 323 -6.49 1.76 1.88
CA ALA A 323 -7.42 2.65 1.18
C ALA A 323 -8.83 2.66 1.79
N GLY A 324 -9.14 1.67 2.63
CA GLY A 324 -10.47 1.48 3.22
C GLY A 324 -11.49 0.84 2.27
N PRO A 325 -12.70 0.51 2.78
CA PRO A 325 -13.71 -0.23 2.03
C PRO A 325 -14.14 0.44 0.72
N GLY A 326 -14.35 1.76 0.72
CA GLY A 326 -14.76 2.49 -0.48
C GLY A 326 -13.65 2.62 -1.53
N GLY A 327 -12.38 2.56 -1.13
CA GLY A 327 -11.24 2.61 -2.05
C GLY A 327 -11.05 1.33 -2.87
N ILE A 328 -11.63 0.20 -2.44
CA ILE A 328 -11.45 -1.11 -3.09
C ILE A 328 -12.09 -1.15 -4.48
N LEU A 329 -13.33 -0.67 -4.60
CA LEU A 329 -14.04 -0.66 -5.88
C LEU A 329 -13.32 0.23 -6.89
N TRP A 330 -12.83 1.39 -6.45
CA TRP A 330 -12.02 2.28 -7.28
C TRP A 330 -10.69 1.66 -7.69
N THR A 331 -10.00 1.01 -6.75
CA THR A 331 -8.76 0.28 -7.00
C THR A 331 -8.98 -0.77 -8.08
N LEU A 332 -10.02 -1.60 -7.95
CA LEU A 332 -10.36 -2.65 -8.92
C LEU A 332 -10.77 -2.08 -10.28
N ALA A 333 -11.57 -1.03 -10.30
CA ALA A 333 -12.01 -0.39 -11.54
C ALA A 333 -10.81 0.19 -12.32
N LEU A 334 -9.97 0.98 -11.66
CA LEU A 334 -8.78 1.57 -12.29
C LEU A 334 -7.78 0.50 -12.71
N ALA A 335 -7.53 -0.50 -11.85
CA ALA A 335 -6.65 -1.62 -12.18
C ALA A 335 -7.16 -2.41 -13.40
N SER A 336 -8.47 -2.64 -13.51
CA SER A 336 -9.06 -3.33 -14.66
C SER A 336 -8.93 -2.51 -15.94
N ILE A 337 -9.20 -1.20 -15.89
CA ILE A 337 -9.05 -0.31 -17.04
C ILE A 337 -7.59 -0.27 -17.52
N LEU A 338 -6.65 -0.04 -16.61
CA LEU A 338 -5.21 0.01 -16.93
C LEU A 338 -4.70 -1.35 -17.42
N GLY A 339 -5.08 -2.43 -16.73
CA GLY A 339 -4.70 -3.80 -17.07
C GLY A 339 -5.27 -4.24 -18.42
N SER A 340 -6.52 -3.92 -18.73
CA SER A 340 -7.12 -4.23 -20.04
C SER A 340 -6.50 -3.41 -21.16
N ALA A 341 -6.24 -2.11 -20.96
CA ALA A 341 -5.61 -1.27 -21.96
C ALA A 341 -4.19 -1.75 -22.30
N ILE A 342 -3.36 -2.00 -21.28
CA ILE A 342 -1.98 -2.47 -21.45
C ILE A 342 -1.95 -3.92 -21.91
N GLY A 343 -2.86 -4.76 -21.43
CA GLY A 343 -3.03 -6.14 -21.88
C GLY A 343 -3.42 -6.24 -23.35
N ALA A 344 -4.37 -5.41 -23.81
CA ALA A 344 -4.77 -5.35 -25.21
C ALA A 344 -3.63 -4.85 -26.11
N ALA A 345 -2.93 -3.80 -25.70
CA ALA A 345 -1.76 -3.30 -26.42
C ALA A 345 -0.66 -4.38 -26.49
N LYS A 346 -0.31 -5.01 -25.36
CA LYS A 346 0.68 -6.08 -25.30
C LYS A 346 0.27 -7.26 -26.18
N TYR A 347 -0.99 -7.66 -26.17
CA TYR A 347 -1.52 -8.73 -27.00
C TYR A 347 -1.42 -8.39 -28.50
N ALA A 348 -1.70 -7.14 -28.89
CA ALA A 348 -1.58 -6.69 -30.27
C ALA A 348 -0.14 -6.82 -30.81
N PHE A 349 0.87 -6.47 -30.00
CA PHE A 349 2.28 -6.50 -30.43
C PHE A 349 2.98 -7.85 -30.23
N THR A 350 2.68 -8.57 -29.14
CA THR A 350 3.44 -9.78 -28.74
C THR A 350 2.64 -11.07 -28.83
N ARG A 351 1.32 -11.01 -29.05
CA ARG A 351 0.38 -12.15 -29.01
C ARG A 351 0.38 -12.93 -27.68
N GLN A 352 1.04 -12.41 -26.63
CA GLN A 352 1.03 -13.01 -25.30
C GLN A 352 -0.22 -12.61 -24.51
N ARG A 353 -0.90 -13.59 -23.93
CA ARG A 353 -2.14 -13.39 -23.15
C ARG A 353 -1.92 -13.21 -21.64
N GLN A 354 -0.72 -13.51 -21.13
CA GLN A 354 -0.43 -13.44 -19.70
C GLN A 354 0.10 -12.05 -19.32
N LEU A 355 -0.51 -11.47 -18.30
CA LEU A 355 -0.20 -10.16 -17.75
C LEU A 355 -0.21 -10.24 -16.21
N PRO A 356 0.87 -9.82 -15.52
CA PRO A 356 0.88 -9.72 -14.06
C PRO A 356 -0.10 -8.63 -13.59
N PHE A 357 -1.10 -8.98 -12.79
CA PHE A 357 -2.17 -8.04 -12.41
C PHE A 357 -1.80 -7.16 -11.21
N GLY A 358 -0.87 -7.61 -10.36
CA GLY A 358 -0.46 -6.93 -9.12
C GLY A 358 -0.03 -5.46 -9.30
N PRO A 359 0.84 -5.12 -10.27
CA PRO A 359 1.24 -3.74 -10.54
C PRO A 359 0.06 -2.81 -10.85
N PHE A 360 -0.97 -3.30 -11.54
CA PHE A 360 -2.15 -2.49 -11.86
C PHE A 360 -3.04 -2.27 -10.64
N LEU A 361 -3.16 -3.28 -9.77
CA LEU A 361 -3.81 -3.14 -8.46
C LEU A 361 -3.10 -2.09 -7.60
N ILE A 362 -1.76 -2.15 -7.53
CA ILE A 362 -0.95 -1.19 -6.77
C ILE A 362 -1.10 0.22 -7.36
N ALA A 363 -1.06 0.37 -8.69
CA ALA A 363 -1.27 1.65 -9.36
C ALA A 363 -2.68 2.22 -9.11
N GLY A 364 -3.71 1.38 -9.17
CA GLY A 364 -5.09 1.76 -8.86
C GLY A 364 -5.26 2.21 -7.41
N ALA A 365 -4.63 1.53 -6.46
CA ALA A 365 -4.67 1.91 -5.06
C ALA A 365 -3.84 3.18 -4.79
N ALA A 366 -2.68 3.34 -5.43
CA ALA A 366 -1.92 4.58 -5.35
C ALA A 366 -2.74 5.76 -5.88
N ALA A 367 -3.47 5.60 -6.98
CA ALA A 367 -4.38 6.61 -7.50
C ALA A 367 -5.54 6.90 -6.54
N ALA A 368 -6.13 5.88 -5.92
CA ALA A 368 -7.20 6.05 -4.92
C ALA A 368 -6.70 6.75 -3.64
N VAL A 369 -5.47 6.48 -3.21
CA VAL A 369 -4.86 7.04 -2.00
C VAL A 369 -4.25 8.43 -2.23
N LEU A 370 -3.77 8.76 -3.44
CA LEU A 370 -3.18 10.06 -3.76
C LEU A 370 -4.22 11.03 -4.35
N GLY A 371 -5.20 10.54 -5.10
CA GLY A 371 -6.29 11.34 -5.68
C GLY A 371 -7.34 11.81 -4.67
N ARG A 372 -7.00 11.91 -3.37
CA ARG A 372 -7.96 12.04 -2.27
C ARG A 372 -8.93 13.20 -2.44
N ARG A 373 -8.42 14.33 -2.90
CA ARG A 373 -9.17 15.57 -3.04
C ARG A 373 -10.14 15.56 -4.23
N GLU A 374 -9.73 14.96 -5.34
CA GLU A 374 -10.52 14.90 -6.57
C GLU A 374 -11.61 13.82 -6.49
N LEU A 375 -11.32 12.70 -5.82
CA LEU A 375 -12.27 11.61 -5.61
C LEU A 375 -13.46 12.03 -4.75
N GLY A 376 -13.21 12.82 -3.70
CA GLY A 376 -14.28 13.37 -2.84
C GLY A 376 -15.25 14.24 -3.63
N MET A 377 -14.74 15.10 -4.52
CA MET A 377 -15.58 15.96 -5.37
C MET A 377 -16.43 15.15 -6.36
N PHE A 378 -15.87 14.08 -6.95
CA PHE A 378 -16.62 13.23 -7.88
C PHE A 378 -17.70 12.39 -7.19
N LEU A 379 -17.40 11.82 -6.01
CA LEU A 379 -18.37 11.04 -5.22
C LEU A 379 -19.53 11.92 -4.75
N GLU A 380 -19.24 13.15 -4.30
CA GLU A 380 -20.28 14.14 -3.95
C GLU A 380 -21.12 14.55 -5.17
N TRP A 381 -20.49 14.76 -6.33
CA TRP A 381 -21.23 15.00 -7.57
C TRP A 381 -22.17 13.84 -7.92
N TYR A 382 -21.71 12.60 -7.79
CA TYR A 382 -22.51 11.41 -8.07
C TYR A 382 -23.65 11.22 -7.07
N LYS A 383 -23.41 11.48 -5.78
CA LYS A 383 -24.45 11.49 -4.74
C LYS A 383 -25.56 12.49 -5.07
N ASN A 384 -25.19 13.70 -5.45
CA ASN A 384 -26.13 14.75 -5.86
C ASN A 384 -26.92 14.39 -7.12
N LEU A 385 -26.41 13.48 -7.96
CA LEU A 385 -27.12 12.98 -9.14
C LEU A 385 -28.15 11.89 -8.80
N LEU A 386 -27.84 11.03 -7.82
CA LEU A 386 -28.72 9.90 -7.41
C LEU A 386 -29.79 10.30 -6.41
N VAL A 387 -29.51 11.28 -5.55
CA VAL A 387 -30.45 11.85 -4.60
C VAL A 387 -30.41 13.38 -4.77
N PRO A 388 -31.12 13.93 -5.78
CA PRO A 388 -31.30 15.37 -5.86
C PRO A 388 -32.05 15.84 -4.62
N ALA A 389 -31.52 16.90 -3.98
CA ALA A 389 -32.06 17.50 -2.76
C ALA A 389 -33.50 18.01 -2.91
#